data_AF-A0A928HL40-F1
#
_entry.id   AF-A0A928HL40-F1
#
_cell.length_a   1.000
_cell.length_b   1.000
_cell.length_c   1.000
_cell.angle_alpha   90.00
_cell.angle_beta   90.00
_cell.angle_gamma   90.00
#
_symmetry.space_group_name_H-M   'P 1'
#
loop_
_entity.id
_entity.type
_entity.pdbx_description
1 polymer ?
#
loop_
_entity_poly.entity_id
_entity_poly.type
_entity_poly.pdbx_seq_one_letter_code
_entity_poly.pdbx_strand_id
1 'polypeptide(L)'
;MKLLKLWPGLEYLVRHGSFRAWLAAMFYAVFAIAVLCGTVLWENVLPVRSQFPLQLLFGVTWILGVIVSHRFEKAFQDAQLQHRKDAVAEDTLPLAQTEFLRQNFYEAERLLRERLDRFPEDVPARFFLVSVLKKQKRKNEALEQLAILENMQIGVWRQDIPNEKRQLLMPDD
;
A
#
# COMPACT_ATOMS: atom_id res chain seq x y z
N MET A 1 18.07 13.08 20.65
CA MET A 1 17.10 12.26 19.88
C MET A 1 17.52 11.92 18.43
N LYS A 2 18.80 12.05 18.03
CA LYS A 2 19.29 11.60 16.70
C LYS A 2 19.99 10.23 16.72
N LEU A 3 20.43 9.77 17.89
CA LEU A 3 21.17 8.51 18.07
C LEU A 3 20.32 7.24 17.88
N LEU A 4 18.99 7.37 17.92
CA LEU A 4 18.05 6.25 17.76
C LEU A 4 17.89 5.78 16.31
N LYS A 5 18.31 6.58 15.32
CA LYS A 5 18.20 6.22 13.90
C LYS A 5 19.29 5.27 13.41
N LEU A 6 20.35 5.05 14.19
CA LEU A 6 21.42 4.14 13.81
C LEU A 6 21.10 2.67 14.09
N TRP A 7 20.03 2.38 14.84
CA TRP A 7 19.67 1.00 15.17
C TRP A 7 18.49 0.53 14.32
N PRO A 8 18.72 -0.35 13.32
CA PRO A 8 17.64 -0.89 12.52
C PRO A 8 16.69 -1.69 13.42
N GLY A 9 15.41 -1.30 13.45
CA GLY A 9 14.34 -2.00 14.18
C GLY A 9 13.94 -1.42 15.54
N LEU A 10 14.73 -0.53 16.17
CA LEU A 10 14.40 -0.04 17.52
C LEU A 10 13.27 1.02 17.52
N GLU A 11 13.24 1.89 16.50
CA GLU A 11 12.22 2.94 16.36
C GLU A 11 10.82 2.33 16.06
N TYR A 12 10.79 1.17 15.40
CA TYR A 12 9.56 0.44 15.09
C TYR A 12 8.94 -0.24 16.32
N LEU A 13 9.80 -0.73 17.22
CA LEU A 13 9.42 -1.46 18.43
C LEU A 13 8.65 -0.59 19.43
N VAL A 14 9.10 0.66 19.59
CA VAL A 14 8.52 1.61 20.56
C VAL A 14 7.17 2.16 20.08
N ARG A 15 6.92 2.17 18.76
CA ARG A 15 5.78 2.89 18.18
C ARG A 15 4.63 1.99 17.71
N HIS A 16 4.88 0.72 17.37
CA HIS A 16 3.88 -0.15 16.75
C HIS A 16 3.61 -1.49 17.45
N GLY A 17 4.31 -1.82 18.55
CA GLY A 17 4.01 -3.03 19.34
C GLY A 17 4.03 -4.34 18.55
N SER A 18 4.76 -4.40 17.42
CA SER A 18 4.70 -5.56 16.54
C SER A 18 5.64 -6.68 17.03
N PHE A 19 5.06 -7.82 17.39
CA PHE A 19 5.77 -9.00 17.90
C PHE A 19 6.81 -9.56 16.89
N ARG A 20 6.54 -9.41 15.59
CA ARG A 20 7.43 -9.85 14.51
C ARG A 20 8.72 -9.04 14.43
N ALA A 21 8.65 -7.71 14.64
CA ALA A 21 9.85 -6.88 14.71
C ALA A 21 10.68 -7.19 15.97
N TRP A 22 10.02 -7.56 17.07
CA TRP A 22 10.66 -7.99 18.31
C TRP A 22 11.45 -9.29 18.11
N LEU A 23 10.85 -10.29 17.45
CA LEU A 23 11.50 -11.55 17.10
C LEU A 23 12.69 -11.34 16.15
N ALA A 24 12.54 -10.49 15.13
CA ALA A 24 13.63 -10.19 14.20
C ALA A 24 14.81 -9.51 14.91
N ALA A 25 14.54 -8.53 15.78
CA ALA A 25 15.57 -7.84 16.57
C ALA A 25 16.25 -8.79 17.56
N MET A 26 15.49 -9.67 18.22
CA MET A 26 16.00 -10.66 19.16
C MET A 26 16.88 -11.69 18.45
N PHE A 27 16.44 -12.21 17.31
CA PHE A 27 17.23 -13.15 16.52
C PHE A 27 18.55 -12.53 16.07
N TYR A 28 18.50 -11.27 15.63
CA TYR A 28 19.68 -10.53 15.21
C TYR A 28 20.65 -10.26 16.38
N ALA A 29 20.14 -9.92 17.56
CA ALA A 29 20.96 -9.71 18.76
C ALA A 29 21.64 -11.02 19.23
N VAL A 30 20.91 -12.13 19.27
CA VAL A 30 21.45 -13.44 19.63
C VAL A 30 22.51 -13.89 18.61
N PHE A 31 22.28 -13.65 17.33
CA PHE A 31 23.23 -13.98 16.27
C PHE A 31 24.51 -13.13 16.37
N ALA A 32 24.38 -11.82 16.63
CA ALA A 32 25.53 -10.94 16.82
C ALA A 32 26.37 -11.33 18.05
N ILE A 33 25.71 -11.73 19.15
CA ILE A 33 26.39 -12.22 20.36
C ILE A 33 27.08 -13.56 20.06
N ALA A 34 26.45 -14.47 19.32
CA ALA A 34 27.06 -15.75 18.94
C ALA A 34 28.32 -15.56 18.08
N VAL A 35 28.29 -14.61 17.14
CA VAL A 35 29.45 -14.27 16.30
C VAL A 35 30.55 -13.61 17.13
N LEU A 36 30.22 -12.68 18.02
CA LEU A 36 31.18 -12.05 18.94
C LEU A 36 31.85 -13.07 19.87
N CYS A 37 31.06 -13.95 20.47
CA CYS A 37 31.57 -15.08 21.27
C CYS A 37 32.48 -15.98 20.44
N GLY A 38 32.10 -16.29 19.19
CA GLY A 38 32.93 -17.06 18.27
C GLY A 38 34.24 -16.37 17.88
N THR A 39 34.29 -15.03 17.83
CA THR A 39 35.53 -14.29 17.54
C THR A 39 36.47 -14.16 18.74
N VAL A 40 35.93 -14.03 19.96
CA VAL A 40 36.73 -13.76 21.17
C VAL A 40 37.13 -15.04 21.90
N LEU A 41 36.28 -16.07 21.93
CA LEU A 41 36.57 -17.32 22.64
C LEU A 41 37.43 -18.31 21.84
N TRP A 42 37.60 -18.08 20.53
CA TRP A 42 38.15 -19.05 19.58
C TRP A 42 39.48 -18.63 18.94
N GLU A 43 40.24 -17.74 19.59
CA GLU A 43 41.58 -17.32 19.13
C GLU A 43 42.62 -18.45 19.13
N ASN A 44 42.43 -19.51 19.94
CA ASN A 44 43.41 -20.59 20.11
C ASN A 44 43.14 -21.84 19.26
N VAL A 45 42.03 -21.93 18.53
CA VAL A 45 41.60 -23.19 17.87
C VAL A 45 41.38 -23.04 16.35
N LEU A 46 41.27 -21.82 15.81
CA LEU A 46 41.03 -21.59 14.38
C LEU A 46 42.15 -20.76 13.73
N PRO A 47 42.79 -21.24 12.65
CA PRO A 47 43.82 -20.48 11.95
C PRO A 47 43.24 -19.20 11.33
N VAL A 48 43.99 -18.10 11.41
CA VAL A 48 43.62 -16.73 10.95
C VAL A 48 43.02 -16.69 9.55
N ARG A 49 43.44 -17.60 8.66
CA ARG A 49 42.96 -17.70 7.27
C ARG A 49 41.48 -18.11 7.17
N SER A 50 40.93 -18.77 8.19
CA SER A 50 39.54 -19.24 8.25
C SER A 50 38.57 -18.19 8.81
N GLN A 51 39.06 -17.10 9.40
CA GLN A 51 38.22 -16.07 10.02
C GLN A 51 37.60 -15.11 8.98
N PHE A 52 38.31 -14.85 7.88
CA PHE A 52 37.83 -14.00 6.77
C PHE A 52 36.52 -14.45 6.11
N PRO A 53 36.30 -15.73 5.73
CA PRO A 53 35.04 -16.14 5.12
C PRO A 53 33.86 -16.02 6.08
N LEU A 54 34.08 -16.21 7.39
CA LEU A 54 33.07 -16.05 8.42
C LEU A 54 32.63 -14.58 8.55
N GLN A 55 33.61 -13.66 8.53
CA GLN A 55 33.34 -12.22 8.54
C GLN A 55 32.63 -11.74 7.27
N LEU A 56 32.99 -12.29 6.11
CA LEU A 56 32.28 -12.01 4.85
C LEU A 56 30.84 -12.50 4.89
N LEU A 57 30.58 -13.72 5.36
CA LEU A 57 29.22 -14.25 5.53
C LEU A 57 28.41 -13.38 6.49
N PHE A 58 29.02 -12.87 7.56
CA PHE A 58 28.38 -11.93 8.48
C PHE A 58 28.02 -10.61 7.77
N GLY A 59 28.97 -10.01 7.04
CA GLY A 59 28.73 -8.78 6.28
C GLY A 59 27.64 -8.95 5.22
N VAL A 60 27.63 -10.07 4.50
CA VAL A 60 26.58 -10.38 3.50
C VAL A 60 25.22 -10.55 4.16
N THR A 61 25.16 -11.30 5.27
CA THR A 61 23.92 -11.48 6.03
C THR A 61 23.40 -10.14 6.57
N TRP A 62 24.32 -9.25 6.98
CA TRP A 62 23.98 -7.91 7.43
C TRP A 62 23.38 -7.05 6.32
N ILE A 63 24.04 -6.99 5.16
CA ILE A 63 23.57 -6.23 4.00
C ILE A 63 22.21 -6.77 3.53
N LEU A 64 22.04 -8.09 3.49
CA LEU A 64 20.79 -8.72 3.12
C LEU A 64 19.67 -8.38 4.13
N GLY A 65 19.98 -8.38 5.42
CA GLY A 65 19.06 -7.96 6.48
C GLY A 65 18.61 -6.51 6.34
N VAL A 66 19.54 -5.59 6.03
CA VAL A 66 19.24 -4.17 5.78
C VAL A 66 18.35 -4.00 4.55
N ILE A 67 18.63 -4.71 3.46
CA ILE A 67 17.82 -4.68 2.24
C ILE A 67 16.41 -5.20 2.51
N VAL A 68 16.29 -6.35 3.17
CA VAL A 68 15.00 -6.95 3.52
C VAL A 68 14.22 -6.04 4.46
N SER A 69 14.85 -5.46 5.48
CA SER A 69 14.20 -4.51 6.40
C SER A 69 13.67 -3.30 5.65
N HIS A 70 14.45 -2.71 4.74
CA HIS A 70 14.01 -1.57 3.96
C HIS A 70 12.88 -1.92 2.98
N ARG A 71 12.91 -3.11 2.39
CA ARG A 71 11.82 -3.58 1.51
C ARG A 71 10.54 -3.83 2.31
N PHE A 72 10.67 -4.41 3.50
CA PHE A 72 9.55 -4.74 4.38
C PHE A 72 8.90 -3.47 4.96
N GLU A 73 9.69 -2.49 5.37
CA GLU A 73 9.19 -1.21 5.88
C GLU A 73 8.47 -0.41 4.80
N LYS A 74 9.00 -0.38 3.56
CA LYS A 74 8.29 0.22 2.43
C LYS A 74 6.96 -0.48 2.14
N ALA A 75 6.95 -1.82 2.07
CA ALA A 75 5.73 -2.57 1.81
C ALA A 75 4.67 -2.36 2.91
N PHE A 76 5.08 -2.23 4.17
CA PHE A 76 4.17 -1.99 5.28
C PHE A 76 3.65 -0.54 5.30
N GLN A 77 4.52 0.44 5.00
CA GLN A 77 4.12 1.84 4.86
C GLN A 77 3.15 2.03 3.69
N ASP A 78 3.39 1.37 2.55
CA ASP A 78 2.50 1.43 1.38
C ASP A 78 1.13 0.82 1.72
N ALA A 79 1.10 -0.32 2.41
CA ALA A 79 -0.14 -0.96 2.87
C ALA A 79 -0.90 -0.09 3.88
N GLN A 80 -0.20 0.57 4.81
CA GLN A 80 -0.82 1.45 5.81
C GLN A 80 -1.34 2.75 5.16
N LEU A 81 -0.61 3.28 4.17
CA LEU A 81 -1.06 4.42 3.40
C LEU A 81 -2.32 4.06 2.60
N GLN A 82 -2.34 2.91 1.93
CA GLN A 82 -3.55 2.39 1.26
C GLN A 82 -4.71 2.28 2.25
N HIS A 83 -4.50 1.65 3.41
CA HIS A 83 -5.59 1.49 4.38
C HIS A 83 -6.14 2.82 4.92
N ARG A 84 -5.28 3.83 5.10
CA ARG A 84 -5.70 5.19 5.48
C ARG A 84 -6.48 5.88 4.36
N LYS A 85 -6.05 5.71 3.10
CA LYS A 85 -6.78 6.21 1.93
C LYS A 85 -8.14 5.53 1.86
N ASP A 86 -8.20 4.22 2.03
CA ASP A 86 -9.42 3.43 2.02
C ASP A 86 -10.39 3.86 3.12
N ALA A 87 -9.92 4.14 4.33
CA ALA A 87 -10.77 4.63 5.43
C ALA A 87 -11.36 6.03 5.15
N VAL A 88 -10.53 6.98 4.67
CA VAL A 88 -11.02 8.33 4.31
C VAL A 88 -11.96 8.27 3.10
N ALA A 89 -11.66 7.37 2.17
CA ALA A 89 -12.51 7.05 1.04
C ALA A 89 -13.83 6.44 1.55
N GLU A 90 -13.83 5.51 2.49
CA GLU A 90 -15.05 4.92 3.03
C GLU A 90 -15.99 5.96 3.67
N ASP A 91 -15.48 7.01 4.30
CA ASP A 91 -16.32 8.06 4.90
C ASP A 91 -17.04 8.98 3.89
N THR A 92 -16.42 9.24 2.72
CA THR A 92 -16.99 10.20 1.74
C THR A 92 -18.01 9.56 0.79
N LEU A 93 -17.96 8.23 0.60
CA LEU A 93 -18.83 7.51 -0.35
C LEU A 93 -20.29 7.45 0.11
N PRO A 94 -20.60 7.16 1.39
CA PRO A 94 -21.97 7.16 1.92
C PRO A 94 -22.65 8.52 1.80
N LEU A 95 -21.90 9.61 1.92
CA LEU A 95 -22.42 10.98 1.74
C LEU A 95 -22.86 11.19 0.29
N ALA A 96 -22.02 10.84 -0.68
CA ALA A 96 -22.38 10.92 -2.10
C ALA A 96 -23.58 10.02 -2.45
N GLN A 97 -23.65 8.82 -1.86
CA GLN A 97 -24.79 7.92 -2.03
C GLN A 97 -26.08 8.49 -1.45
N THR A 98 -26.00 9.11 -0.27
CA THR A 98 -27.15 9.75 0.38
C THR A 98 -27.69 10.89 -0.49
N GLU A 99 -26.81 11.74 -1.02
CA GLU A 99 -27.22 12.82 -1.93
C GLU A 99 -27.78 12.29 -3.26
N PHE A 100 -27.23 11.19 -3.78
CA PHE A 100 -27.79 10.51 -4.95
C PHE A 100 -29.21 9.98 -4.71
N LEU A 101 -29.46 9.37 -3.54
CA LEU A 101 -30.79 8.89 -3.15
C LEU A 101 -31.78 10.03 -2.94
N ARG A 102 -31.29 11.20 -2.52
CA ARG A 102 -32.07 12.45 -2.44
C ARG A 102 -32.30 13.11 -3.80
N GLN A 103 -31.86 12.50 -4.91
CA GLN A 103 -31.89 13.06 -6.26
C GLN A 103 -31.06 14.34 -6.44
N ASN A 104 -30.19 14.65 -5.48
CA ASN A 104 -29.25 15.77 -5.54
C ASN A 104 -28.01 15.36 -6.34
N PHE A 105 -28.18 15.12 -7.63
CA PHE A 105 -27.12 14.59 -8.49
C PHE A 105 -25.90 15.50 -8.62
N TYR A 106 -26.10 16.82 -8.49
CA TYR A 106 -25.01 17.80 -8.54
C TYR A 106 -24.10 17.72 -7.32
N GLU A 107 -24.65 17.61 -6.11
CA GLU A 107 -23.85 17.45 -4.89
C GLU A 107 -23.19 16.07 -4.84
N ALA A 108 -23.89 15.02 -5.27
CA ALA A 108 -23.29 13.69 -5.40
C ALA A 108 -22.09 13.70 -6.36
N GLU A 109 -22.22 14.36 -7.52
CA GLU A 109 -21.09 14.52 -8.45
C GLU A 109 -19.95 15.34 -7.84
N ARG A 110 -20.25 16.46 -7.18
CA ARG A 110 -19.23 17.31 -6.54
C ARG A 110 -18.42 16.52 -5.52
N LEU A 111 -19.08 15.78 -4.65
CA LEU A 111 -18.44 14.94 -3.63
C LEU A 111 -17.57 13.83 -4.27
N LEU A 112 -18.03 13.23 -5.36
CA LEU A 112 -17.27 12.20 -6.07
C LEU A 112 -16.06 12.77 -6.82
N ARG A 113 -16.19 13.95 -7.46
CA ARG A 113 -15.06 14.62 -8.12
C ARG A 113 -14.01 15.05 -7.09
N GLU A 114 -14.42 15.67 -5.99
CA GLU A 114 -13.52 16.07 -4.90
C GLU A 114 -12.74 14.86 -4.34
N ARG A 115 -13.40 13.71 -4.27
CA ARG A 115 -12.77 12.46 -3.86
C ARG A 115 -11.79 11.94 -4.91
N LEU A 116 -12.16 11.93 -6.20
CA LEU A 116 -11.30 11.48 -7.28
C LEU A 116 -10.07 12.39 -7.48
N ASP A 117 -10.18 13.68 -7.14
CA ASP A 117 -9.03 14.59 -7.13
C ASP A 117 -7.98 14.19 -6.08
N ARG A 118 -8.42 13.65 -4.93
CA ARG A 118 -7.54 13.14 -3.86
C ARG A 118 -7.09 11.70 -4.12
N PHE A 119 -7.97 10.90 -4.72
CA PHE A 119 -7.81 9.46 -4.95
C PHE A 119 -8.16 9.12 -6.40
N PRO A 120 -7.26 9.39 -7.37
CA PRO A 120 -7.54 9.20 -8.79
C PRO A 120 -7.79 7.74 -9.18
N GLU A 121 -7.30 6.79 -8.38
CA GLU A 121 -7.41 5.33 -8.60
C GLU A 121 -8.61 4.70 -7.88
N ASP A 122 -9.49 5.48 -7.25
CA ASP A 122 -10.69 4.95 -6.58
C ASP A 122 -11.75 4.51 -7.61
N VAL A 123 -11.74 3.23 -7.94
CA VAL A 123 -12.64 2.63 -8.92
C VAL A 123 -14.10 2.61 -8.46
N PRO A 124 -14.45 2.23 -7.22
CA PRO A 124 -15.82 2.35 -6.72
C PRO A 124 -16.39 3.76 -6.90
N ALA A 125 -15.62 4.80 -6.57
CA ALA A 125 -16.06 6.19 -6.72
C ALA A 125 -16.22 6.59 -8.19
N ARG A 126 -15.29 6.18 -9.06
CA ARG A 126 -15.35 6.49 -10.49
C ARG A 126 -16.52 5.76 -11.18
N PHE A 127 -16.82 4.53 -10.77
CA PHE A 127 -17.99 3.80 -11.24
C PHE A 127 -19.30 4.43 -10.74
N PHE A 128 -19.33 4.89 -9.49
CA PHE A 128 -20.50 5.60 -8.97
C PHE A 128 -20.72 6.93 -9.69
N LEU A 129 -19.64 7.64 -10.06
CA LEU A 129 -19.71 8.86 -10.88
C LEU A 129 -20.36 8.59 -12.25
N VAL A 130 -20.03 7.47 -12.91
CA VAL A 130 -20.70 7.04 -14.16
C VAL A 130 -22.21 6.91 -13.96
N SER A 131 -22.64 6.34 -12.83
CA SER A 131 -24.06 6.17 -12.51
C SER A 131 -24.77 7.51 -12.26
N VAL A 132 -24.10 8.47 -11.63
CA VAL A 132 -24.59 9.84 -11.45
C VAL A 132 -24.72 10.54 -12.81
N LEU A 133 -23.70 10.46 -13.66
CA LEU A 133 -23.69 11.06 -15.00
C LEU A 133 -24.76 10.46 -15.93
N LYS A 134 -25.02 9.14 -15.81
CA LYS A 134 -26.15 8.46 -16.46
C LYS A 134 -27.48 9.12 -16.10
N LYS A 135 -27.74 9.36 -14.81
CA LYS A 135 -28.97 10.03 -14.34
C LYS A 135 -29.09 11.47 -14.82
N GLN A 136 -27.97 12.16 -14.96
CA GLN A 136 -27.92 13.52 -15.52
C GLN A 136 -27.97 13.56 -17.06
N LYS A 137 -28.09 12.41 -17.74
CA LYS A 137 -28.05 12.28 -19.22
C LYS A 137 -26.74 12.78 -19.86
N ARG A 138 -25.65 12.89 -19.10
CA ARG A 138 -24.31 13.29 -19.56
C ARG A 138 -23.52 12.08 -20.07
N LYS A 139 -24.03 11.47 -21.15
CA LYS A 139 -23.51 10.19 -21.70
C LYS A 139 -22.04 10.26 -22.12
N ASN A 140 -21.59 11.38 -22.69
CA ASN A 140 -20.19 11.55 -23.16
C ASN A 140 -19.19 11.50 -22.00
N GLU A 141 -19.44 12.27 -20.93
CA GLU A 141 -18.57 12.26 -19.74
C GLU A 141 -18.58 10.90 -19.04
N ALA A 142 -19.73 10.21 -19.03
CA ALA A 142 -19.81 8.85 -18.50
C ALA A 142 -18.90 7.88 -19.29
N LEU A 143 -18.85 8.00 -20.62
CA LEU A 143 -17.97 7.19 -21.47
C LEU A 143 -16.49 7.50 -21.22
N GLU A 144 -16.13 8.77 -21.00
CA GLU A 144 -14.75 9.15 -20.65
C GLU A 144 -14.31 8.51 -19.33
N GLN A 145 -15.17 8.54 -18.31
CA GLN A 145 -14.87 7.90 -17.02
C GLN A 145 -14.71 6.38 -17.16
N LEU A 146 -15.53 5.73 -17.99
CA LEU A 146 -15.40 4.30 -18.29
C LEU A 146 -14.12 3.97 -19.08
N ALA A 147 -13.66 4.85 -19.97
CA ALA A 147 -12.38 4.68 -20.66
C ALA A 147 -11.20 4.75 -19.69
N ILE A 148 -11.25 5.66 -18.71
CA ILE A 148 -10.24 5.73 -17.65
C ILE A 148 -10.24 4.44 -16.81
N LEU A 149 -11.43 3.93 -16.46
CA LEU A 149 -11.57 2.66 -15.73
C LEU A 149 -11.01 1.45 -16.49
N GLU A 150 -11.21 1.40 -17.81
CA GLU A 150 -10.68 0.33 -18.66
C GLU A 150 -9.14 0.32 -18.67
N ASN A 151 -8.52 1.50 -18.71
CA ASN A 151 -7.06 1.63 -18.65
C ASN A 151 -6.48 1.22 -17.29
N MET A 152 -7.24 1.33 -16.20
CA MET A 152 -6.80 0.93 -14.85
C MET A 152 -6.75 -0.60 -14.65
N GLN A 153 -7.18 -1.40 -15.63
CA GLN A 153 -7.07 -2.87 -15.65
C GLN A 153 -7.53 -3.59 -14.37
N ILE A 154 -8.54 -3.07 -13.66
CA ILE A 154 -9.03 -3.75 -12.45
C ILE A 154 -9.82 -5.00 -12.85
N GLY A 155 -9.25 -6.17 -12.56
CA GLY A 155 -9.75 -7.47 -13.01
C GLY A 155 -11.19 -7.78 -12.60
N VAL A 156 -11.66 -7.24 -11.47
CA VAL A 156 -13.04 -7.44 -10.97
C VAL A 156 -14.08 -6.79 -11.90
N TRP A 157 -13.78 -5.63 -12.50
CA TRP A 157 -14.74 -4.82 -13.26
C TRP A 157 -14.59 -4.97 -14.78
N ARG A 158 -13.67 -5.84 -15.23
CA ARG A 158 -13.36 -6.04 -16.66
C ARG A 158 -14.59 -6.52 -17.45
N GLN A 159 -15.52 -7.22 -16.81
CA GLN A 159 -16.74 -7.72 -17.45
C GLN A 159 -17.89 -6.70 -17.43
N ASP A 160 -17.91 -5.79 -16.46
CA ASP A 160 -19.01 -4.83 -16.28
C ASP A 160 -18.85 -3.60 -17.18
N ILE A 161 -17.62 -3.13 -17.40
CA ILE A 161 -17.33 -1.93 -18.22
C ILE A 161 -17.89 -2.03 -19.66
N PRO A 162 -17.73 -3.15 -20.40
CA PRO A 162 -18.27 -3.27 -21.75
C PRO A 162 -19.81 -3.32 -21.78
N ASN A 163 -20.45 -3.87 -20.75
CA ASN A 163 -21.91 -3.90 -20.64
C ASN A 163 -22.47 -2.49 -20.42
N GLU A 164 -21.79 -1.72 -19.57
CA GLU A 164 -22.18 -0.36 -19.24
C GLU A 164 -21.99 0.60 -20.41
N LYS A 165 -20.90 0.45 -21.18
CA LYS A 165 -20.71 1.19 -22.42
C LYS A 165 -21.81 0.88 -23.45
N ARG A 166 -22.22 -0.38 -23.59
CA ARG A 166 -23.31 -0.77 -24.51
C ARG A 166 -24.63 -0.11 -24.15
N GLN A 167 -25.00 -0.07 -22.87
CA GLN A 167 -26.22 0.61 -22.42
C GLN A 167 -26.20 2.12 -22.71
N LEU A 168 -25.04 2.77 -22.58
CA LEU A 168 -24.90 4.20 -22.86
C LEU A 168 -24.97 4.54 -24.35
N LEU A 169 -24.47 3.63 -25.20
CA LEU A 169 -24.43 3.80 -26.66
C LEU A 169 -25.74 3.42 -27.34
N MET A 170 -26.60 2.61 -26.70
CA MET A 170 -27.94 2.38 -27.20
C MET A 170 -28.81 3.64 -27.00
N PRO A 171 -29.47 4.15 -28.06
CA PRO A 171 -30.48 5.19 -27.92
C PRO A 171 -31.63 4.67 -27.06
N ASP A 172 -32.12 5.50 -26.15
CA ASP A 172 -33.42 5.25 -25.53
C ASP A 172 -34.45 5.54 -26.64
N ASP A 173 -35.10 4.48 -27.17
CA ASP A 173 -36.23 4.56 -28.11
C ASP A 173 -37.41 5.35 -27.51
#